data_AF-N2A041-F1
#
_entry.id   AF-N2A041-F1
#
_cell.length_a   1.000
_cell.length_b   1.000
_cell.length_c   1.000
_cell.angle_alpha   90.00
_cell.angle_beta   90.00
_cell.angle_gamma   90.00
#
_symmetry.space_group_name_H-M   'P 1'
#
loop_
_entity.id
_entity.type
_entity.pdbx_description
1 polymer ?
#
loop_
_entity_poly.entity_id
_entity_poly.type
_entity_poly.pdbx_seq_one_letter_code
_entity_poly.pdbx_strand_id
1 'polypeptide(L)'
;MGKKKEKENLAEEMAKSFERWEYLMEHGGSDPSYADGTNMNLVRNHIMYYKNRMVEEYGRDYEKYPEIFYREVPPEVNENYMARAGEIKDGAAQALEYYISDPNFFYLLANKDMLTEKEAKQICLHSVLGYASGLAKAIKNGDLITMRRHAGRPESYLESFARCATQMMKLIDEKKKEPEQVQGNGQLSLFQFGMEMGQCR
;
A
#
# COMPACT_ATOMS: atom_id res chain seq x y z
N MET A 1 35.64 -16.39 -4.41
CA MET A 1 34.90 -17.58 -3.94
C MET A 1 33.61 -17.67 -4.74
N GLY A 2 33.56 -18.54 -5.74
CA GLY A 2 32.38 -18.69 -6.59
C GLY A 2 31.24 -19.33 -5.79
N LYS A 3 30.07 -18.69 -5.78
CA LYS A 3 28.83 -19.33 -5.30
C LYS A 3 28.65 -20.60 -6.13
N LYS A 4 28.75 -21.77 -5.49
CA LYS A 4 28.18 -23.02 -6.03
C LYS A 4 26.71 -22.71 -6.29
N LYS A 5 26.32 -22.52 -7.55
CA LYS A 5 24.90 -22.54 -7.91
C LYS A 5 24.40 -23.91 -7.49
N GLU A 6 23.50 -23.97 -6.51
CA GLU A 6 22.61 -25.11 -6.38
C GLU A 6 22.08 -25.40 -7.79
N LYS A 7 22.21 -26.64 -8.25
CA LYS A 7 21.58 -27.03 -9.51
C LYS A 7 20.09 -26.85 -9.29
N GLU A 8 19.52 -25.83 -9.90
CA GLU A 8 18.09 -25.58 -9.92
C GLU A 8 17.41 -26.84 -10.44
N ASN A 9 16.50 -27.40 -9.64
CA ASN A 9 15.73 -28.57 -10.06
C ASN A 9 14.67 -28.11 -11.06
N LEU A 10 15.03 -28.10 -12.35
CA LEU A 10 14.18 -27.60 -13.44
C LEU A 10 12.77 -28.22 -13.42
N ALA A 11 12.65 -29.50 -13.04
CA ALA A 11 11.37 -30.19 -12.97
C ALA A 11 10.48 -29.65 -11.85
N GLU A 12 11.07 -29.42 -10.68
CA GLU A 12 10.36 -28.91 -9.50
C GLU A 12 9.93 -27.46 -9.70
N GLU A 13 10.81 -26.60 -10.23
CA GLU A 13 10.48 -25.20 -10.50
C GLU A 13 9.45 -25.05 -11.62
N MET A 14 9.47 -25.93 -12.63
CA MET A 14 8.41 -26.00 -13.63
C MET A 14 7.08 -26.42 -13.01
N ALA A 15 7.07 -27.41 -12.12
CA ALA A 15 5.86 -27.84 -11.42
C ALA A 15 5.26 -26.70 -10.57
N LYS A 16 6.09 -26.01 -9.76
CA LYS A 16 5.69 -24.81 -9.00
C LYS A 16 5.12 -23.72 -9.89
N SER A 17 5.69 -23.53 -11.09
CA SER A 17 5.21 -22.53 -12.04
C SER A 17 3.84 -22.90 -12.61
N PHE A 18 3.59 -24.18 -12.90
CA PHE A 18 2.26 -24.66 -13.29
C PHE A 18 1.23 -24.44 -12.17
N GLU A 19 1.53 -24.91 -10.96
CA GLU A 19 0.67 -24.72 -9.79
C GLU A 19 0.36 -23.23 -9.55
N ARG A 20 1.37 -22.38 -9.70
CA ARG A 20 1.21 -20.93 -9.54
C ARG A 20 0.30 -20.32 -10.61
N TRP A 21 0.43 -20.76 -11.87
CA TRP A 21 -0.43 -20.28 -12.95
C TRP A 21 -1.89 -20.66 -12.69
N GLU A 22 -2.14 -21.91 -12.28
CA GLU A 22 -3.47 -22.42 -11.93
C GLU A 22 -4.06 -21.67 -10.72
N TYR A 23 -3.25 -21.46 -9.68
CA TYR A 23 -3.64 -20.67 -8.52
C TYR A 23 -4.05 -19.24 -8.90
N LEU A 24 -3.29 -18.58 -9.78
CA LEU A 24 -3.62 -17.23 -10.24
C LEU A 24 -4.90 -17.20 -11.08
N MET A 25 -5.16 -18.24 -11.89
CA MET A 25 -6.38 -18.37 -12.67
C MET A 25 -7.62 -18.44 -11.75
N GLU A 26 -7.55 -19.26 -10.69
CA GLU A 26 -8.66 -19.54 -9.79
C GLU A 26 -8.85 -18.45 -8.72
N HIS A 27 -7.76 -18.03 -8.08
CA HIS A 27 -7.81 -17.18 -6.89
C HIS A 27 -7.33 -15.75 -7.11
N GLY A 28 -6.62 -15.50 -8.20
CA GLY A 28 -5.93 -14.24 -8.44
C GLY A 28 -4.65 -14.07 -7.61
N GLY A 29 -3.97 -12.96 -7.85
CA GLY A 29 -2.77 -12.54 -7.15
C GLY A 29 -3.02 -11.43 -6.13
N SER A 30 -1.95 -11.00 -5.48
CA SER A 30 -1.93 -9.89 -4.53
C SER A 30 -1.10 -8.70 -5.01
N ASP A 31 -0.75 -8.66 -6.30
CA ASP A 31 0.10 -7.61 -6.85
C ASP A 31 -0.62 -6.24 -6.73
N PRO A 32 0.01 -5.21 -6.16
CA PRO A 32 -0.67 -3.92 -5.96
C PRO A 32 -0.79 -3.08 -7.23
N SER A 33 -0.10 -3.45 -8.31
CA SER A 33 0.13 -2.62 -9.49
C SER A 33 -0.29 -3.28 -10.80
N TYR A 34 -0.30 -4.61 -10.86
CA TYR A 34 -0.58 -5.37 -12.07
C TYR A 34 -1.80 -6.28 -11.93
N ALA A 35 -2.53 -6.43 -13.02
CA ALA A 35 -3.63 -7.37 -13.11
C ALA A 35 -3.15 -8.83 -13.06
N ASP A 36 -4.08 -9.76 -12.83
CA ASP A 36 -3.75 -11.18 -12.72
C ASP A 36 -3.25 -11.74 -14.05
N GLY A 37 -3.82 -11.31 -15.16
CA GLY A 37 -3.38 -11.69 -16.50
C GLY A 37 -1.91 -11.40 -16.77
N THR A 38 -1.42 -10.21 -16.41
CA THR A 38 0.01 -9.88 -16.49
C THR A 38 0.86 -10.86 -15.70
N ASN A 39 0.49 -11.14 -14.45
CA ASN A 39 1.22 -12.08 -13.60
C ASN A 39 1.18 -13.52 -14.13
N MET A 40 0.04 -13.94 -14.68
CA MET A 40 -0.11 -15.25 -15.31
C MET A 40 0.80 -15.39 -16.54
N ASN A 41 0.92 -14.34 -17.36
CA ASN A 41 1.82 -14.35 -18.52
C ASN A 41 3.30 -14.37 -18.10
N LEU A 42 3.66 -13.72 -16.98
CA LEU A 42 5.01 -13.85 -16.41
C LEU A 42 5.31 -15.28 -15.97
N VAL A 43 4.38 -15.94 -15.27
CA VAL A 43 4.53 -17.34 -14.86
C VAL A 43 4.58 -18.28 -16.07
N ARG A 44 3.77 -18.01 -17.10
CA ARG A 44 3.83 -18.71 -18.39
C ARG A 44 5.22 -18.61 -19.02
N ASN A 45 5.85 -17.44 -18.98
CA ASN A 45 7.22 -17.26 -19.47
C ASN A 45 8.24 -18.09 -18.68
N HIS A 46 8.06 -18.26 -17.37
CA HIS A 46 8.90 -19.16 -16.57
C HIS A 46 8.75 -20.63 -17.01
N ILE A 47 7.53 -21.11 -17.26
CA ILE A 47 7.29 -22.47 -17.77
C ILE A 47 8.03 -22.69 -19.11
N MET A 48 7.92 -21.74 -20.05
CA MET A 48 8.63 -21.81 -21.33
C MET A 48 10.14 -21.78 -21.15
N TYR A 49 10.65 -20.96 -20.23
CA TYR A 49 12.07 -20.93 -19.88
C TYR A 49 12.56 -22.30 -19.40
N TYR A 50 11.87 -22.93 -18.45
CA TYR A 50 12.27 -24.24 -17.95
C TYR A 50 12.20 -25.33 -19.02
N LYS A 51 11.22 -25.30 -19.93
CA LYS A 51 11.17 -26.22 -21.08
C LYS A 51 12.39 -26.04 -21.98
N ASN A 52 12.73 -24.80 -22.34
CA ASN A 52 13.89 -24.52 -23.17
C ASN A 52 15.20 -24.96 -22.50
N ARG A 53 15.33 -24.74 -21.18
CA ARG A 53 16.47 -25.22 -20.39
C ARG A 53 16.61 -26.74 -20.42
N MET A 54 15.52 -27.49 -20.29
CA MET A 54 15.54 -28.95 -20.40
C MET A 54 15.95 -29.42 -21.81
N VAL A 55 15.48 -28.72 -22.86
CA VAL A 55 15.88 -29.01 -24.24
C VAL A 55 17.39 -28.79 -24.45
N GLU A 56 17.93 -27.72 -23.90
CA GLU A 56 19.38 -27.43 -23.91
C GLU A 56 20.19 -28.49 -23.15
N GLU A 57 19.70 -28.97 -22.00
CA GLU A 57 20.42 -29.90 -21.13
C GLU A 57 20.32 -31.37 -21.57
N TYR A 58 19.15 -31.82 -22.04
CA TYR A 58 18.86 -33.23 -22.31
C TYR A 58 18.92 -33.55 -23.82
N GLY A 59 18.73 -32.57 -24.70
CA GLY A 59 18.79 -32.78 -26.15
C GLY A 59 17.81 -33.84 -26.62
N ARG A 60 18.33 -34.87 -27.33
CA ARG A 60 17.52 -36.00 -27.86
C ARG A 60 17.37 -37.18 -26.91
N ASP A 61 17.86 -37.05 -25.68
CA ASP A 61 17.75 -38.09 -24.66
C ASP A 61 16.38 -38.02 -23.97
N TYR A 62 15.36 -38.54 -24.63
CA TYR A 62 13.97 -38.44 -24.19
C TYR A 62 13.71 -39.12 -22.84
N GLU A 63 14.55 -40.07 -22.41
CA GLU A 63 14.44 -40.75 -21.11
C GLU A 63 14.78 -39.83 -19.93
N LYS A 64 15.50 -38.72 -20.17
CA LYS A 64 15.84 -37.73 -19.13
C LYS A 64 14.74 -36.71 -18.85
N TYR A 65 13.76 -36.57 -19.75
CA TYR A 65 12.72 -35.57 -19.58
C TYR A 65 11.71 -36.01 -18.51
N PRO A 66 11.42 -35.17 -17.51
CA PRO A 66 10.41 -35.47 -16.51
C PRO A 66 9.00 -35.38 -17.13
N GLU A 67 8.03 -36.11 -16.57
CA GLU A 67 6.64 -36.13 -17.07
C GLU A 67 6.03 -34.73 -17.23
N ILE A 68 6.32 -33.83 -16.28
CA ILE A 68 5.83 -32.43 -16.30
C ILE A 68 6.26 -31.65 -17.55
N PHE A 69 7.36 -32.05 -18.21
CA PHE A 69 7.81 -31.43 -19.45
C PHE A 69 6.79 -31.60 -20.58
N TYR A 70 6.04 -32.71 -20.59
CA TYR A 70 5.07 -33.01 -21.64
C TYR A 70 3.73 -32.31 -21.43
N ARG A 71 3.50 -31.72 -20.25
CA ARG A 71 2.33 -30.89 -20.00
C ARG A 71 2.31 -29.67 -20.94
N GLU A 72 1.17 -29.37 -21.53
CA GLU A 72 1.03 -28.22 -22.44
C GLU A 72 1.32 -26.90 -21.72
N VAL A 73 1.96 -25.96 -22.42
CA VAL A 73 2.17 -24.60 -21.88
C VAL A 73 0.80 -23.93 -21.77
N PRO A 74 0.47 -23.29 -20.63
CA PRO A 74 -0.81 -22.62 -20.48
C PRO A 74 -1.03 -21.54 -21.57
N PRO A 75 -2.28 -21.28 -21.96
CA PRO A 75 -2.58 -20.24 -22.94
C PRO A 75 -2.16 -18.87 -22.43
N GLU A 76 -1.92 -17.94 -23.36
CA GLU A 76 -1.74 -16.54 -23.02
C GLU A 76 -3.07 -15.95 -22.54
N VAL A 77 -3.01 -15.16 -21.46
CA VAL A 77 -4.19 -14.56 -20.83
C VAL A 77 -4.19 -13.06 -21.16
N ASN A 78 -5.38 -12.48 -21.32
CA ASN A 78 -5.50 -11.02 -21.48
C ASN A 78 -4.80 -10.32 -20.30
N GLU A 79 -3.88 -9.39 -20.58
CA GLU A 79 -3.08 -8.72 -19.55
C GLU A 79 -3.93 -8.05 -18.46
N ASN A 80 -5.12 -7.56 -18.81
CA ASN A 80 -6.06 -6.90 -17.89
C ASN A 80 -7.02 -7.88 -17.19
N TYR A 81 -6.87 -9.19 -17.38
CA TYR A 81 -7.68 -10.18 -16.68
C TYR A 81 -7.51 -10.06 -15.16
N MET A 82 -8.64 -10.09 -14.44
CA MET A 82 -8.70 -10.08 -12.99
C MET A 82 -9.53 -11.27 -12.55
N ALA A 83 -8.91 -12.19 -11.81
CA ALA A 83 -9.63 -13.31 -11.20
C ALA A 83 -10.51 -12.78 -10.05
N ARG A 84 -11.64 -13.46 -9.81
CA ARG A 84 -12.58 -13.13 -8.71
C ARG A 84 -13.00 -11.65 -8.69
N ALA A 85 -13.16 -11.05 -9.88
CA ALA A 85 -13.52 -9.64 -10.02
C ALA A 85 -14.80 -9.25 -9.28
N GLY A 86 -15.79 -10.16 -9.17
CA GLY A 86 -17.01 -9.93 -8.38
C GLY A 86 -16.69 -9.77 -6.89
N GLU A 87 -15.94 -10.69 -6.32
CA GLU A 87 -15.55 -10.67 -4.90
C GLU A 87 -14.67 -9.46 -4.56
N ILE A 88 -13.80 -9.04 -5.49
CA ILE A 88 -13.02 -7.81 -5.35
C ILE A 88 -13.95 -6.59 -5.26
N LYS A 89 -15.00 -6.55 -6.09
CA LYS A 89 -15.97 -5.44 -6.07
C LYS A 89 -16.74 -5.41 -4.75
N ASP A 90 -17.24 -6.55 -4.33
CA ASP A 90 -18.04 -6.68 -3.10
C ASP A 90 -17.20 -6.32 -1.87
N GLY A 91 -15.98 -6.86 -1.76
CA GLY A 91 -15.07 -6.55 -0.66
C GLY A 91 -14.62 -5.08 -0.64
N ALA A 92 -14.41 -4.47 -1.80
CA ALA A 92 -14.09 -3.04 -1.89
C ALA A 92 -15.27 -2.14 -1.46
N ALA A 93 -16.50 -2.50 -1.84
CA ALA A 93 -17.69 -1.78 -1.38
C ALA A 93 -17.84 -1.87 0.14
N GLN A 94 -17.68 -3.08 0.71
CA GLN A 94 -17.69 -3.29 2.15
C GLN A 94 -16.58 -2.51 2.87
N ALA A 95 -15.35 -2.52 2.33
CA ALA A 95 -14.24 -1.76 2.90
C ALA A 95 -14.52 -0.25 2.91
N LEU A 96 -15.13 0.28 1.84
CA LEU A 96 -15.51 1.69 1.80
C LEU A 96 -16.57 2.01 2.85
N GLU A 97 -17.56 1.14 3.04
CA GLU A 97 -18.59 1.29 4.08
C GLU A 97 -17.96 1.35 5.49
N TYR A 98 -17.00 0.49 5.77
CA TYR A 98 -16.24 0.55 7.03
C TYR A 98 -15.49 1.87 7.19
N TYR A 99 -14.85 2.37 6.12
CA TYR A 99 -14.10 3.62 6.20
C TYR A 99 -14.98 4.82 6.47
N ILE A 100 -16.12 4.93 5.77
CA ILE A 100 -17.04 6.06 5.94
C ILE A 100 -17.88 5.96 7.21
N SER A 101 -17.89 4.81 7.89
CA SER A 101 -18.59 4.62 9.17
C SER A 101 -17.65 4.70 10.38
N ASP A 102 -16.34 4.75 10.15
CA ASP A 102 -15.34 4.74 11.22
C ASP A 102 -15.28 6.09 11.97
N PRO A 103 -15.42 6.10 13.31
CA PRO A 103 -15.36 7.32 14.10
C PRO A 103 -14.03 8.07 13.99
N ASN A 104 -12.90 7.36 13.81
CA ASN A 104 -11.60 8.02 13.66
C ASN A 104 -11.52 8.73 12.31
N PHE A 105 -12.02 8.12 11.24
CA PHE A 105 -12.13 8.78 9.94
C PHE A 105 -12.96 10.06 10.00
N PHE A 106 -14.12 10.02 10.65
CA PHE A 106 -14.94 11.23 10.87
C PHE A 106 -14.21 12.29 11.68
N TYR A 107 -13.54 11.91 12.75
CA TYR A 107 -12.75 12.83 13.58
C TYR A 107 -11.65 13.51 12.76
N LEU A 108 -10.89 12.75 11.97
CA LEU A 108 -9.85 13.27 11.09
C LEU A 108 -10.42 14.25 10.07
N LEU A 109 -11.56 13.93 9.46
CA LEU A 109 -12.20 14.77 8.46
C LEU A 109 -12.70 16.10 9.06
N ALA A 110 -13.29 16.06 10.25
CA ALA A 110 -13.85 17.22 10.94
C ALA A 110 -12.78 18.19 11.47
N ASN A 111 -11.60 17.68 11.86
CA ASN A 111 -10.55 18.47 12.52
C ASN A 111 -9.34 18.75 11.61
N LYS A 112 -9.38 18.35 10.33
CA LYS A 112 -8.25 18.53 9.39
C LYS A 112 -7.75 19.98 9.30
N ASP A 113 -8.65 20.96 9.40
CA ASP A 113 -8.32 22.39 9.23
C ASP A 113 -7.71 23.01 10.50
N MET A 114 -7.65 22.24 11.61
CA MET A 114 -6.95 22.64 12.84
C MET A 114 -5.44 22.40 12.78
N LEU A 115 -4.98 21.66 11.76
CA LEU A 115 -3.57 21.36 11.54
C LEU A 115 -2.98 22.27 10.47
N THR A 116 -1.73 22.65 10.67
CA THR A 116 -0.89 23.22 9.63
C THR A 116 -0.50 22.13 8.63
N GLU A 117 -0.07 22.54 7.43
CA GLU A 117 0.43 21.63 6.39
C GLU A 117 1.57 20.73 6.90
N LYS A 118 2.45 21.26 7.77
CA LYS A 118 3.58 20.51 8.35
C LYS A 118 3.09 19.41 9.28
N GLU A 119 2.13 19.72 10.15
CA GLU A 119 1.52 18.77 11.08
C GLU A 119 0.71 17.69 10.34
N ALA A 120 -0.08 18.10 9.35
CA ALA A 120 -0.84 17.19 8.49
C ALA A 120 0.08 16.17 7.79
N LYS A 121 1.25 16.62 7.32
CA LYS A 121 2.29 15.72 6.77
C LYS A 121 2.90 14.80 7.81
N GLN A 122 3.19 15.31 9.00
CA GLN A 122 3.81 14.53 10.09
C GLN A 122 2.97 13.30 10.47
N ILE A 123 1.64 13.44 10.45
CA ILE A 123 0.71 12.34 10.81
C ILE A 123 0.17 11.60 9.58
N CYS A 124 0.67 11.90 8.38
CA CYS A 124 0.21 11.34 7.11
C CYS A 124 -1.29 11.55 6.82
N LEU A 125 -1.87 12.68 7.27
CA LEU A 125 -3.31 12.95 7.21
C LEU A 125 -3.89 12.80 5.80
N HIS A 126 -3.26 13.42 4.80
CA HIS A 126 -3.74 13.38 3.42
C HIS A 126 -3.71 11.98 2.82
N SER A 127 -2.69 11.18 3.13
CA SER A 127 -2.61 9.79 2.68
C SER A 127 -3.74 8.96 3.28
N VAL A 128 -4.01 9.16 4.57
CA VAL A 128 -5.04 8.44 5.32
C VAL A 128 -6.45 8.78 4.79
N LEU A 129 -6.77 10.06 4.64
CA LEU A 129 -8.03 10.49 4.02
C LEU A 129 -8.12 10.08 2.54
N GLY A 130 -6.97 9.98 1.89
CA GLY A 130 -6.80 9.52 0.51
C GLY A 130 -7.24 8.08 0.30
N TYR A 131 -7.19 7.21 1.31
CA TYR A 131 -7.63 5.82 1.19
C TYR A 131 -9.11 5.70 0.87
N ALA A 132 -9.97 6.43 1.60
CA ALA A 132 -11.42 6.40 1.36
C ALA A 132 -11.79 7.05 0.03
N SER A 133 -11.26 8.25 -0.24
CA SER A 133 -11.57 8.97 -1.50
C SER A 133 -11.01 8.26 -2.74
N GLY A 134 -9.81 7.66 -2.63
CA GLY A 134 -9.20 6.84 -3.66
C GLY A 134 -10.00 5.58 -3.94
N LEU A 135 -10.43 4.86 -2.90
CA LEU A 135 -11.27 3.66 -3.04
C LEU A 135 -12.63 3.98 -3.67
N ALA A 136 -13.29 5.07 -3.24
CA ALA A 136 -14.54 5.51 -3.84
C ALA A 136 -14.39 5.82 -5.34
N LYS A 137 -13.29 6.47 -5.73
CA LYS A 137 -12.97 6.71 -7.15
C LYS A 137 -12.70 5.41 -7.91
N ALA A 138 -11.99 4.47 -7.30
CA ALA A 138 -11.71 3.17 -7.90
C ALA A 138 -13.00 2.38 -8.16
N ILE A 139 -13.92 2.34 -7.19
CA ILE A 139 -15.25 1.72 -7.34
C ILE A 139 -16.01 2.37 -8.50
N LYS A 140 -16.05 3.71 -8.54
CA LYS A 140 -16.72 4.46 -9.61
C LYS A 140 -16.16 4.16 -11.00
N ASN A 141 -14.84 4.04 -11.11
CA ASN A 141 -14.15 3.85 -12.38
C ASN A 141 -13.98 2.37 -12.77
N GLY A 142 -14.36 1.43 -11.89
CA GLY A 142 -14.13 0.00 -12.12
C GLY A 142 -12.64 -0.42 -12.06
N ASP A 143 -11.81 0.32 -11.33
CA ASP A 143 -10.39 0.01 -11.14
C ASP A 143 -10.21 -1.15 -10.15
N LEU A 144 -10.29 -2.37 -10.68
CA LEU A 144 -10.19 -3.61 -9.91
C LEU A 144 -8.84 -3.79 -9.20
N ILE A 145 -7.75 -3.20 -9.73
CA ILE A 145 -6.42 -3.30 -9.12
C ILE A 145 -6.42 -2.50 -7.82
N THR A 146 -6.90 -1.25 -7.85
CA THR A 146 -7.01 -0.43 -6.64
C THR A 146 -8.03 -1.05 -5.67
N MET A 147 -9.18 -1.54 -6.15
CA MET A 147 -10.19 -2.19 -5.31
C MET A 147 -9.63 -3.40 -4.55
N ARG A 148 -8.84 -4.26 -5.22
CA ARG A 148 -8.22 -5.45 -4.61
C ARG A 148 -7.34 -5.10 -3.41
N ARG A 149 -6.64 -3.96 -3.44
CA ARG A 149 -5.77 -3.51 -2.34
C ARG A 149 -6.53 -3.25 -1.05
N HIS A 150 -7.83 -2.98 -1.13
CA HIS A 150 -8.69 -2.68 0.01
C HIS A 150 -9.59 -3.86 0.39
N ALA A 151 -10.06 -4.64 -0.58
CA ALA A 151 -11.06 -5.69 -0.39
C ALA A 151 -10.67 -6.79 0.61
N GLY A 152 -9.38 -7.12 0.72
CA GLY A 152 -8.93 -8.26 1.54
C GLY A 152 -8.48 -7.93 2.97
N ARG A 153 -8.21 -6.67 3.31
CA ARG A 153 -7.61 -6.26 4.61
C ARG A 153 -8.03 -4.86 5.07
N PRO A 154 -9.35 -4.59 5.22
CA PRO A 154 -9.81 -3.27 5.66
C PRO A 154 -9.23 -2.85 7.01
N GLU A 155 -8.94 -3.80 7.91
CA GLU A 155 -8.46 -3.57 9.27
C GLU A 155 -7.15 -2.78 9.31
N SER A 156 -6.23 -3.06 8.38
CA SER A 156 -4.94 -2.36 8.32
C SER A 156 -5.07 -0.87 7.98
N TYR A 157 -6.11 -0.51 7.22
CA TYR A 157 -6.44 0.87 6.92
C TYR A 157 -7.17 1.53 8.10
N LEU A 158 -8.06 0.81 8.78
CA LEU A 158 -8.72 1.28 10.01
C LEU A 158 -7.70 1.53 11.14
N GLU A 159 -6.69 0.67 11.28
CA GLU A 159 -5.59 0.90 12.22
C GLU A 159 -4.82 2.18 11.87
N SER A 160 -4.60 2.43 10.57
CA SER A 160 -4.00 3.68 10.11
C SER A 160 -4.86 4.89 10.48
N PHE A 161 -6.19 4.77 10.44
CA PHE A 161 -7.13 5.82 10.85
C PHE A 161 -7.01 6.09 12.35
N ALA A 162 -7.08 5.05 13.17
CA ALA A 162 -6.96 5.15 14.63
C ALA A 162 -5.61 5.76 15.05
N ARG A 163 -4.51 5.32 14.43
CA ARG A 163 -3.17 5.87 14.70
C ARG A 163 -3.08 7.35 14.34
N CYS A 164 -3.57 7.72 13.16
CA CYS A 164 -3.57 9.11 12.70
C CYS A 164 -4.44 10.00 13.62
N ALA A 165 -5.63 9.53 14.01
CA ALA A 165 -6.53 10.26 14.90
C ALA A 165 -5.91 10.48 16.28
N THR A 166 -5.26 9.44 16.84
CA THR A 166 -4.54 9.54 18.11
C THR A 166 -3.44 10.61 18.05
N GLN A 167 -2.70 10.69 16.93
CA GLN A 167 -1.67 11.71 16.75
C GLN A 167 -2.27 13.11 16.57
N MET A 168 -3.37 13.23 15.83
CA MET A 168 -4.09 14.50 15.67
C MET A 168 -4.62 15.02 17.02
N MET A 169 -5.20 14.15 17.85
CA MET A 169 -5.68 14.51 19.19
C MET A 169 -4.55 15.10 20.05
N LYS A 170 -3.37 14.46 20.05
CA LYS A 170 -2.20 14.95 20.79
C LYS A 170 -1.77 16.35 20.33
N LEU A 171 -1.66 16.56 19.02
CA LEU A 171 -1.28 17.86 18.46
C LEU A 171 -2.29 18.96 18.80
N ILE A 172 -3.59 18.65 18.74
CA ILE A 172 -4.65 19.61 19.09
C ILE A 172 -4.62 19.92 20.59
N ASP A 173 -4.39 18.93 21.45
CA ASP A 173 -4.32 19.13 22.90
C ASP A 173 -3.05 19.87 23.33
N GLU A 174 -1.92 19.68 22.64
CA GLU A 174 -0.70 20.47 22.84
C GLU A 174 -0.96 21.95 22.53
N LYS A 175 -1.64 22.26 21.42
CA LYS A 175 -2.04 23.64 21.08
C LYS A 175 -2.98 24.27 22.08
N LYS A 176 -3.82 23.49 22.77
CA LYS A 176 -4.70 23.98 23.83
C LYS A 176 -3.97 24.25 25.14
N LYS A 177 -2.77 23.70 25.35
CA LYS A 177 -1.94 23.94 26.54
C LYS A 177 -0.98 25.13 26.39
N GLU A 178 -0.62 25.48 25.16
CA GLU A 178 0.20 26.67 24.86
C GLU A 178 -0.44 28.06 25.14
N PRO A 179 -1.77 28.28 25.29
CA PRO A 179 -2.33 29.62 25.54
C PRO A 179 -2.06 30.21 26.93
N GLU A 180 -1.54 29.47 27.91
CA GLU A 180 -1.39 29.95 29.30
C GLU A 180 0.00 30.50 29.67
N GLN A 181 1.00 30.53 28.79
CA GLN A 181 2.34 31.06 29.11
C GLN A 181 2.74 32.36 28.40
N VAL A 182 1.79 33.27 28.14
CA VAL A 182 2.14 34.65 27.73
C VAL A 182 1.26 35.69 28.43
N GLN A 183 1.40 35.81 29.76
CA GLN A 183 1.20 37.09 30.45
C GLN A 183 2.20 37.20 31.60
N GLY A 184 3.20 38.07 31.41
CA GLY A 184 4.15 38.43 32.46
C GLY A 184 5.58 38.43 31.97
N ASN A 185 5.96 39.43 31.18
CA ASN A 185 7.14 40.25 31.47
C ASN A 185 7.12 41.46 30.54
N GLY A 186 6.64 42.57 31.10
CA GLY A 186 6.69 43.87 30.49
C GLY A 186 8.10 44.19 30.02
N GLN A 187 8.17 44.54 28.75
CA GLN A 187 9.33 45.13 28.11
C GLN A 187 9.61 46.48 28.78
N LEU A 188 10.49 46.51 29.80
CA LEU A 188 11.10 47.75 30.27
C LEU A 188 12.47 47.88 29.62
N SER A 189 12.50 48.70 28.57
CA SER A 189 13.73 49.14 27.89
C SER A 189 14.61 49.93 28.87
N LEU A 190 15.89 49.58 28.94
CA LEU A 190 16.94 50.24 29.73
C LEU A 190 17.11 51.74 29.39
N PHE A 191 16.50 52.22 28.30
CA PHE A 191 16.53 53.62 27.88
C PHE A 191 15.64 54.54 28.72
N GLN A 192 14.68 54.01 29.49
CA GLN A 192 13.79 54.85 30.32
C GLN A 192 14.43 55.29 31.65
N PHE A 193 15.48 54.62 32.13
CA PHE A 193 16.09 54.92 33.44
C PHE A 193 17.14 56.04 33.40
N GLY A 194 17.59 56.44 32.20
CA GLY A 194 18.69 57.39 32.02
C GLY A 194 18.31 58.87 31.91
N MET A 195 17.02 59.21 31.89
CA MET A 195 16.58 60.60 31.61
C MET A 195 16.07 61.38 32.84
N GLU A 196 15.93 60.76 34.02
CA GLU A 196 15.41 61.49 35.21
C GLU A 196 16.48 62.03 36.17
N MET A 197 17.77 61.73 35.96
CA MET A 197 18.85 62.24 36.82
C MET A 197 19.67 63.34 36.12
N GLY A 198 19.00 64.34 35.57
CA GLY A 198 19.68 65.41 34.86
C GLY A 198 18.83 66.64 34.61
N GLN A 199 18.39 67.34 35.66
CA GLN A 199 18.23 68.80 35.69
C GLN A 199 17.74 69.28 37.08
N CYS A 200 18.70 69.57 37.97
CA CYS A 200 18.54 70.63 38.96
C CYS A 200 19.74 71.57 38.76
N ARG A 201 19.49 72.72 38.14
CA ARG A 201 20.33 73.92 38.24
C ARG A 201 19.50 74.98 38.94
#